data_AF-A0A6M3LKB6-F1
#
_entry.id   AF-A0A6M3LKB6-F1
#
_cell.length_a   1.000
_cell.length_b   1.000
_cell.length_c   1.000
_cell.angle_alpha   90.00
_cell.angle_beta   90.00
_cell.angle_gamma   90.00
#
_symmetry.space_group_name_H-M   'P 1'
#
loop_
_entity.id
_entity.type
_entity.pdbx_description
1 polymer ?
#
loop_
_entity_poly.entity_id
_entity_poly.type
_entity_poly.pdbx_seq_one_letter_code
_entity_poly.pdbx_strand_id
1 'polypeptide(L)'
;MNDISYKVMKCDDICGNIWYKVACGCGSNDHVLKIEFEYDKDAPGYVWINFEKKLAWSSYWGLNKWYKRFWKRLTGAFKIFFNGHIEVSESFLLDGEEHIESFISALREGQDKMRKYREIIIKE
;
A
#
# COMPACT_ATOMS: atom_id res chain seq x y z
N MET A 1 -11.79 -0.20 -18.63
CA MET A 1 -12.35 -1.37 -17.94
C MET A 1 -11.65 -1.44 -16.60
N ASN A 2 -12.31 -1.08 -15.50
CA ASN A 2 -11.77 -1.30 -14.17
C ASN A 2 -12.30 -2.65 -13.72
N ASP A 3 -11.46 -3.64 -13.49
CA ASP A 3 -11.89 -4.76 -12.67
C ASP A 3 -10.76 -5.23 -11.75
N ILE A 4 -10.98 -4.94 -10.47
CA ILE A 4 -10.90 -5.91 -9.38
C ILE A 4 -12.18 -5.71 -8.55
N SER A 5 -12.78 -6.79 -8.03
CA SER A 5 -14.06 -6.77 -7.34
C SER A 5 -13.92 -6.49 -5.83
N TYR A 6 -15.03 -6.19 -5.16
CA TYR A 6 -15.20 -5.89 -3.72
C TYR A 6 -14.02 -5.20 -3.00
N LYS A 7 -14.12 -3.87 -2.85
CA LYS A 7 -13.19 -2.98 -2.13
C LYS A 7 -11.75 -2.92 -2.68
N VAL A 8 -11.43 -3.61 -3.78
CA VAL A 8 -10.19 -3.43 -4.53
C VAL A 8 -10.52 -2.80 -5.88
N MET A 9 -9.68 -1.92 -6.39
CA MET A 9 -9.88 -1.24 -7.66
C MET A 9 -8.57 -1.17 -8.43
N LYS A 10 -8.57 -1.67 -9.66
CA LYS A 10 -7.50 -1.39 -10.62
C LYS A 10 -7.62 0.06 -11.08
N CYS A 11 -6.55 0.82 -10.93
CA CYS A 11 -6.58 2.25 -11.17
C CYS A 11 -5.85 2.65 -12.45
N ASP A 12 -4.75 1.98 -12.77
CA ASP A 12 -4.01 2.26 -13.99
C ASP A 12 -3.21 1.05 -14.49
N ASP A 13 -2.94 1.05 -15.78
CA ASP A 13 -2.26 -0.01 -16.52
C ASP A 13 -1.46 0.61 -17.68
N ILE A 14 -0.25 1.10 -17.39
CA ILE A 14 0.59 1.80 -18.38
C ILE A 14 2.01 1.25 -18.36
N CYS A 15 2.53 0.89 -19.54
CA CYS A 15 3.95 0.62 -19.80
C CYS A 15 4.64 -0.34 -18.80
N GLY A 16 4.01 -1.47 -18.49
CA GLY A 16 4.56 -2.45 -17.54
C GLY A 16 4.23 -2.16 -16.09
N ASN A 17 3.80 -0.94 -15.77
CA ASN A 17 3.36 -0.56 -14.42
C ASN A 17 1.86 -0.80 -14.26
N ILE A 18 1.47 -1.31 -13.11
CA ILE A 18 0.05 -1.48 -12.73
C ILE A 18 -0.10 -1.14 -11.27
N TRP A 19 -1.16 -0.42 -10.94
CA TRP A 19 -1.44 -0.14 -9.55
C TRP A 19 -2.92 -0.27 -9.21
N TYR A 20 -3.12 -0.63 -7.95
CA TYR A 20 -4.39 -0.95 -7.35
C TYR A 20 -4.62 -0.09 -6.13
N LYS A 21 -5.88 0.24 -5.89
CA LYS A 21 -6.37 0.86 -4.68
C LYS A 21 -7.20 -0.15 -3.89
N VAL A 22 -6.81 -0.41 -2.65
CA VAL A 22 -7.52 -1.29 -1.74
C VAL A 22 -8.15 -0.43 -0.65
N ALA A 23 -9.47 -0.41 -0.57
CA ALA A 23 -10.23 0.29 0.46
C ALA A 23 -10.25 -0.54 1.74
N CYS A 24 -9.98 0.07 2.89
CA CYS A 24 -10.00 -0.65 4.17
C CYS A 24 -11.42 -1.14 4.51
N GLY A 25 -11.48 -2.30 5.18
CA GLY A 25 -12.72 -2.90 5.66
C GLY A 25 -13.56 -1.98 6.54
N CYS A 26 -12.94 -1.05 7.26
CA CYS A 26 -13.61 -0.09 8.14
C CYS A 26 -14.49 0.95 7.42
N GLY A 27 -14.43 1.03 6.08
CA GLY A 27 -15.26 1.95 5.28
C GLY A 27 -14.78 3.41 5.26
N SER A 28 -13.67 3.73 5.93
CA SER A 28 -13.06 5.07 5.85
C SER A 28 -12.31 5.26 4.53
N ASN A 29 -12.59 6.38 3.85
CA ASN A 29 -11.90 6.79 2.61
C ASN A 29 -10.42 7.17 2.85
N ASP A 30 -10.05 7.48 4.08
CA ASP A 30 -8.67 7.84 4.45
C ASP A 30 -7.80 6.60 4.71
N HIS A 31 -8.42 5.43 4.87
CA HIS A 31 -7.72 4.17 5.10
C HIS A 31 -7.67 3.40 3.79
N VAL A 32 -6.73 3.76 2.94
CA VAL A 32 -6.51 3.14 1.64
C VAL A 32 -5.08 2.62 1.56
N LEU A 33 -4.93 1.41 1.04
CA LEU A 33 -3.64 0.84 0.66
C LEU A 33 -3.52 0.91 -0.86
N LYS A 34 -2.50 1.61 -1.34
CA LYS A 34 -2.10 1.59 -2.75
C LYS A 34 -1.06 0.49 -2.93
N ILE A 35 -1.25 -0.34 -3.94
CA ILE A 35 -0.28 -1.37 -4.35
C ILE A 35 0.18 -1.01 -5.75
N GLU A 36 1.49 -0.90 -5.97
CA GLU A 36 2.07 -0.57 -7.26
C GLU A 36 3.11 -1.61 -7.63
N PHE A 37 3.00 -2.12 -8.86
CA PHE A 37 3.93 -3.06 -9.45
C PHE A 37 4.70 -2.34 -10.54
N GLU A 38 6.02 -2.41 -10.47
CA GLU A 38 6.92 -1.77 -11.41
C GLU A 38 8.03 -2.73 -11.83
N TYR A 39 8.27 -2.78 -13.14
CA TYR A 39 9.39 -3.51 -13.74
C TYR A 39 10.48 -2.55 -14.14
N ASP A 40 11.65 -2.73 -13.55
CA ASP A 40 12.83 -1.97 -13.89
C ASP A 40 13.53 -2.61 -15.11
N LYS A 41 13.61 -1.85 -16.21
CA LYS A 41 14.28 -2.29 -17.44
C LYS A 41 15.80 -2.36 -17.28
N ASP A 42 16.35 -1.52 -16.42
CA ASP A 42 17.79 -1.38 -16.21
C ASP A 42 18.32 -2.42 -15.19
N ALA A 43 17.41 -3.01 -14.41
CA ALA A 43 17.70 -4.08 -13.45
C ALA A 43 16.95 -5.39 -13.80
N PRO A 44 17.26 -6.03 -14.95
CA PRO A 44 16.51 -7.18 -15.44
C PRO A 44 16.60 -8.37 -14.47
N GLY A 45 15.48 -8.66 -13.80
CA GLY A 45 15.37 -9.74 -12.81
C GLY A 45 14.77 -9.31 -11.49
N TYR A 46 14.74 -8.00 -11.21
CA TYR A 46 14.08 -7.45 -10.04
C TYR A 46 12.65 -7.01 -10.37
N VAL A 47 11.78 -7.15 -9.38
CA VAL A 47 10.39 -6.69 -9.44
C VAL A 47 10.17 -5.80 -8.23
N TRP A 48 9.69 -4.59 -8.47
CA TRP A 48 9.34 -3.66 -7.41
C TRP A 48 7.85 -3.78 -7.13
N ILE A 49 7.51 -4.09 -5.88
CA ILE A 49 6.14 -4.03 -5.36
C ILE A 49 6.13 -3.02 -4.23
N ASN A 50 5.46 -1.91 -4.44
CA ASN A 50 5.34 -0.84 -3.46
C ASN A 50 3.96 -0.88 -2.80
N PHE A 51 3.96 -0.85 -1.46
CA PHE A 51 2.76 -0.76 -0.64
C PHE A 51 2.74 0.62 0.03
N GLU A 52 1.90 1.52 -0.46
CA GLU A 52 1.79 2.86 0.09
C GLU A 52 0.50 2.99 0.90
N LYS A 53 0.65 3.46 2.15
CA LYS A 53 -0.47 3.77 3.03
C LYS A 53 -0.18 5.07 3.77
N LYS A 54 -1.19 5.93 3.88
CA LYS A 54 -1.11 7.13 4.72
C LYS A 54 -1.17 6.71 6.19
N LEU A 55 -0.04 6.81 6.87
CA LEU A 55 0.04 6.53 8.29
C LEU A 55 -0.32 7.77 9.08
N ALA A 56 -1.34 7.65 9.93
CA ALA A 56 -1.69 8.72 10.86
C ALA A 56 -0.99 8.46 12.21
N TRP A 57 -0.08 9.34 12.61
CA TRP A 57 0.43 9.39 13.98
C TRP A 57 -0.65 9.98 14.91
N SER A 58 -1.75 9.26 15.05
CA SER A 58 -2.93 9.69 15.80
C SER A 58 -3.01 8.96 17.14
N SER A 59 -3.88 9.47 18.01
CA SER A 59 -4.29 8.85 19.28
C SER A 59 -5.74 8.39 19.20
N TYR A 60 -6.23 8.15 17.98
CA TYR A 60 -7.65 7.95 17.72
C TYR A 60 -8.22 6.76 18.51
N TRP A 61 -7.43 5.69 18.66
CA TRP A 61 -7.82 4.47 19.38
C TRP A 61 -7.37 4.40 20.83
N GLY A 62 -6.72 5.46 21.35
CA GLY A 62 -6.23 5.45 22.71
C GLY A 62 -5.66 6.80 23.12
N LEU A 63 -6.16 7.29 24.26
CA LEU A 63 -5.76 8.48 25.01
C LEU A 63 -6.64 9.73 24.75
N ASN A 64 -7.82 9.75 25.38
CA ASN A 64 -8.84 10.80 25.36
C ASN A 64 -8.43 12.15 26.00
N LYS A 65 -7.16 12.39 26.34
CA LYS A 65 -6.73 13.64 26.99
C LYS A 65 -5.70 14.39 26.15
N TRP A 66 -5.93 15.69 25.96
CA TRP A 66 -5.13 16.56 25.09
C TRP A 66 -3.63 16.56 25.41
N TYR A 67 -3.27 16.51 26.70
CA TYR A 67 -1.87 16.51 27.13
C TYR A 67 -1.12 15.25 26.68
N LYS A 68 -1.77 14.09 26.67
CA LYS A 68 -1.15 12.85 26.18
C LYS A 68 -0.88 12.92 24.69
N ARG A 69 -1.77 13.57 23.92
CA ARG A 69 -1.56 13.82 22.48
C ARG A 69 -0.36 14.74 22.24
N PHE A 70 -0.24 15.80 23.03
CA PHE A 70 0.90 16.72 22.96
C PHE A 70 2.22 16.02 23.28
N TRP A 71 2.28 15.26 24.37
CA TRP A 71 3.46 14.47 24.73
C TRP A 71 3.85 13.45 23.65
N LYS A 72 2.87 12.79 23.02
CA LYS A 72 3.12 11.86 21.90
C LYS A 72 3.71 12.57 20.66
N ARG A 73 3.29 13.81 20.37
CA ARG A 73 3.87 14.62 19.30
C ARG A 73 5.29 15.05 19.63
N LEU A 74 5.51 15.54 20.85
CA LEU A 74 6.82 16.00 21.31
C LEU A 74 7.84 14.85 21.31
N THR A 75 7.49 13.70 21.89
CA THR A 75 8.34 12.51 21.87
C THR A 75 8.59 11.98 20.46
N GLY A 76 7.60 12.04 19.56
CA GLY A 76 7.80 11.73 18.15
C GLY A 76 8.82 12.66 17.48
N ALA A 77 8.70 13.97 17.69
CA ALA A 77 9.65 14.95 17.17
C ALA A 77 11.07 14.71 17.70
N PHE A 78 11.21 14.41 19.00
CA PHE A 78 12.51 14.05 19.58
C PHE A 78 13.09 12.76 18.99
N LYS A 79 12.26 11.73 18.73
CA LYS A 79 12.72 10.51 18.06
C LYS A 79 13.25 10.80 16.65
N ILE A 80 12.58 11.66 15.87
CA ILE A 80 13.11 12.10 14.56
C ILE A 80 14.43 12.83 14.75
N PHE A 81 14.51 13.75 15.72
CA PHE A 81 15.69 14.56 15.93
C PHE A 81 16.93 13.73 16.32
N PHE A 82 16.76 12.73 17.18
CA PHE A 82 17.87 11.92 17.68
C PHE A 82 18.15 10.65 16.86
N ASN A 83 17.13 10.02 16.29
CA ASN A 83 17.29 8.75 15.54
C ASN A 83 17.27 8.95 14.02
N GLY A 84 16.89 10.13 13.54
CA GLY A 84 16.71 10.44 12.12
C GLY A 84 15.45 9.83 11.48
N HIS A 85 14.72 8.95 12.19
CA HIS A 85 13.52 8.28 11.68
C HIS A 85 12.55 7.90 12.82
N ILE A 86 11.31 7.55 12.46
CA ILE A 86 10.35 6.91 13.37
C ILE A 86 9.89 5.62 12.70
N GLU A 87 9.94 4.52 13.44
CA GLU A 87 9.29 3.27 13.06
C GLU A 87 7.80 3.32 13.40
N VAL A 88 6.97 3.01 12.40
CA VAL A 88 5.52 2.99 12.50
C VAL A 88 5.00 1.71 11.88
N SER A 89 4.07 1.06 12.57
CA SER A 89 3.32 -0.07 12.06
C SER A 89 1.84 0.22 12.17
N GLU A 90 1.07 -0.21 11.18
CA GLU A 90 -0.38 -0.07 11.19
C GLU A 90 -1.02 -1.28 10.53
N SER A 91 -2.04 -1.83 11.16
CA SER A 91 -2.84 -2.90 10.60
C SER A 91 -3.70 -2.37 9.43
N PHE A 92 -3.83 -3.17 8.38
CA PHE A 92 -4.80 -2.92 7.31
C PHE A 92 -5.90 -3.97 7.41
N LEU A 93 -7.16 -3.53 7.49
CA LEU A 93 -8.30 -4.42 7.70
C LEU A 93 -8.88 -4.83 6.34
N LEU A 94 -8.95 -6.13 6.08
CA LEU A 94 -9.74 -6.72 5.01
C LEU A 94 -11.09 -7.18 5.59
N ASP A 95 -12.13 -7.18 4.76
CA ASP A 95 -13.52 -7.32 5.20
C ASP A 95 -14.15 -8.55 4.55
N GLY A 96 -14.14 -9.66 5.28
CA GLY A 96 -14.64 -10.93 4.79
C GLY A 96 -13.72 -11.59 3.76
N GLU A 97 -14.12 -12.79 3.37
CA GLU A 97 -13.39 -13.65 2.44
C GLU A 97 -13.31 -13.04 1.04
N GLU A 98 -14.40 -12.43 0.55
CA GLU A 98 -14.44 -11.81 -0.78
C GLU A 98 -13.38 -10.70 -0.93
N HIS A 99 -13.20 -9.85 0.08
CA HIS A 99 -12.17 -8.81 0.05
C HIS A 99 -10.74 -9.39 0.03
N ILE A 100 -10.52 -10.50 0.75
CA ILE A 100 -9.23 -11.20 0.75
C ILE A 100 -8.96 -11.79 -0.63
N GLU A 101 -9.93 -12.47 -1.23
CA GLU A 101 -9.80 -13.06 -2.57
C GLU A 101 -9.57 -12.01 -3.65
N SER A 102 -10.25 -10.86 -3.56
CA SER A 102 -9.99 -9.72 -4.45
C SER A 102 -8.59 -9.15 -4.29
N PHE A 103 -8.10 -9.06 -3.05
CA PHE A 103 -6.74 -8.60 -2.77
C PHE A 103 -5.70 -9.57 -3.35
N ILE A 104 -5.89 -10.88 -3.16
CA ILE A 104 -5.02 -11.93 -3.74
C ILE A 104 -5.06 -11.88 -5.26
N SER A 105 -6.25 -11.71 -5.85
CA SER A 105 -6.44 -11.56 -7.29
C SER A 105 -5.63 -10.38 -7.85
N ALA A 106 -5.62 -9.24 -7.15
CA ALA A 106 -4.79 -8.09 -7.52
C ALA A 106 -3.29 -8.40 -7.55
N LEU A 107 -2.82 -9.13 -6.54
CA LEU A 107 -1.42 -9.52 -6.45
C LEU A 107 -1.03 -10.49 -7.58
N ARG A 108 -1.90 -11.46 -7.89
CA ARG A 108 -1.68 -12.41 -8.99
C ARG A 108 -1.69 -11.73 -10.34
N GLU A 109 -2.64 -10.83 -10.59
CA GLU A 109 -2.69 -10.07 -11.84
C GLU A 109 -1.44 -9.19 -12.00
N GLY A 110 -1.02 -8.51 -10.93
CA GLY A 110 0.23 -7.74 -10.91
C GLY A 110 1.44 -8.61 -11.27
N GLN A 111 1.59 -9.77 -10.62
CA GLN A 111 2.65 -10.73 -10.90
C GLN A 111 2.64 -11.23 -12.36
N ASP A 112 1.47 -11.59 -12.89
CA ASP A 112 1.34 -12.10 -14.25
C ASP A 112 1.69 -11.03 -15.30
N LYS A 113 1.30 -9.78 -15.05
CA LYS A 113 1.64 -8.66 -15.93
C LYS A 113 3.15 -8.42 -15.97
N MET A 114 3.77 -8.42 -14.80
CA MET A 114 5.23 -8.28 -14.65
C MET A 114 5.98 -9.39 -15.39
N ARG A 115 5.49 -10.64 -15.32
CA ARG A 115 6.06 -11.77 -16.08
C ARG A 115 5.97 -11.55 -17.59
N LYS A 116 4.80 -11.13 -18.10
CA LYS A 116 4.61 -10.84 -19.53
C LYS A 116 5.50 -9.71 -20.01
N TYR A 117 5.63 -8.63 -19.23
CA TYR A 117 6.45 -7.48 -19.62
C TYR A 117 7.94 -7.84 -19.70
N ARG A 118 8.43 -8.66 -18.75
CA ARG A 118 9.78 -9.22 -18.79
C ARG A 118 10.04 -10.05 -20.06
N GLU A 119 9.10 -10.88 -20.48
CA GLU A 119 9.23 -11.71 -21.69
C GLU A 119 9.30 -10.89 -22.98
N ILE A 120 8.65 -9.72 -23.02
CA ILE A 120 8.71 -8.81 -24.16
C ILE A 120 10.09 -8.17 -24.24
N ILE A 121 10.59 -7.61 -23.12
CA ILE A 121 11.89 -6.92 -23.10
C ILE A 121 13.06 -7.86 -23.41
N ILE A 122 13.02 -9.12 -22.94
CA ILE A 122 14.10 -10.09 -23.23
C ILE A 122 14.20 -10.44 -24.73
N LYS A 123 13.11 -10.25 -25.50
CA LYS A 123 13.06 -10.56 -26.93
C LYS A 123 13.48 -9.38 -27.81
N GLU A 124 13.54 -8.18 -27.26
CA GLU A 124 14.03 -6.96 -27.92
C GLU A 124 15.54 -6.80 -27.73
#